data_AF-A0ABD1W6P5-F1
#
_entry.id   AF-A0ABD1W6P5-F1
#
_cell.length_a   1.000
_cell.length_b   1.000
_cell.length_c   1.000
_cell.angle_alpha   90.00
_cell.angle_beta   90.00
_cell.angle_gamma   90.00
#
_symmetry.space_group_name_H-M   'P 1'
#
loop_
_entity.id
_entity.type
_entity.pdbx_description
1 polymer ?
#
loop_
_entity_poly.entity_id
_entity_poly.type
_entity_poly.pdbx_seq_one_letter_code
_entity_poly.pdbx_strand_id
1 'polypeptide(L)'
;MDLQKIARVSKSSKETLQILANKSEDILKKFTSKMNGNMVESGHINLPENVIIANSMYKISNTLLLVYEESYHSASDNQVFEKLSVIMADIFAAFLINLPHVILMKCYSSSIEEREKCIKEATRLLGETQDIMKDLWKREIPNLSLEQSIYIDEWRALLKHRNHGTLDSTSSSENIITASSIEVHLDIQEIRASATQGMNKH
;
A
#
# COMPACT_ATOMS: atom_id res chain seq x y z
N MET A 1 -2.72 16.99 -5.13
CA MET A 1 -4.05 16.40 -5.44
C MET A 1 -4.92 16.64 -4.22
N ASP A 2 -6.10 17.22 -4.37
CA ASP A 2 -6.98 17.54 -3.23
C ASP A 2 -8.10 16.50 -3.13
N LEU A 3 -7.98 15.60 -2.16
CA LEU A 3 -8.93 14.51 -1.95
C LEU A 3 -10.27 15.02 -1.41
N GLN A 4 -10.27 16.08 -0.57
CA GLN A 4 -11.52 16.64 -0.02
C GLN A 4 -12.36 17.25 -1.13
N LYS A 5 -11.73 17.94 -2.08
CA LYS A 5 -12.42 18.48 -3.25
C LYS A 5 -13.06 17.38 -4.10
N ILE A 6 -12.37 16.26 -4.28
CA ILE A 6 -12.87 15.14 -5.09
C ILE A 6 -14.04 14.43 -4.38
N ALA A 7 -13.93 14.21 -3.07
CA ALA A 7 -14.98 13.61 -2.26
C ALA A 7 -16.29 14.43 -2.25
N ARG A 8 -16.20 15.77 -2.37
CA ARG A 8 -17.39 16.64 -2.43
C ARG A 8 -18.13 16.63 -3.76
N VAL A 9 -17.44 16.28 -4.86
CA VAL A 9 -17.98 16.37 -6.22
C VAL A 9 -18.45 15.00 -6.73
N SER A 10 -17.86 13.92 -6.24
CA SER A 10 -18.23 12.55 -6.57
C SER A 10 -19.55 12.15 -5.91
N LYS A 11 -20.33 11.33 -6.61
CA LYS A 11 -21.63 10.81 -6.16
C LYS A 11 -21.52 9.38 -5.63
N SER A 12 -20.39 8.72 -5.85
CA SER A 12 -20.10 7.38 -5.34
C SER A 12 -18.60 7.16 -5.13
N SER A 13 -18.28 6.15 -4.34
CA SER A 13 -16.95 5.52 -4.21
C SER A 13 -16.33 5.17 -5.57
N LYS A 14 -17.07 4.50 -6.46
CA LYS A 14 -16.61 4.14 -7.81
C LYS A 14 -16.28 5.39 -8.64
N GLU A 15 -17.14 6.41 -8.60
CA GLU A 15 -16.87 7.68 -9.29
C GLU A 15 -15.65 8.40 -8.69
N THR A 16 -15.49 8.37 -7.36
CA THR A 16 -14.31 8.89 -6.67
C THR A 16 -13.03 8.24 -7.21
N LEU A 17 -13.00 6.91 -7.27
CA LEU A 17 -11.84 6.14 -7.76
C LEU A 17 -11.56 6.45 -9.23
N GLN A 18 -12.59 6.58 -10.07
CA GLN A 18 -12.40 6.94 -11.47
C GLN A 18 -11.80 8.35 -11.62
N ILE A 19 -12.29 9.32 -10.85
CA ILE A 19 -11.74 10.69 -10.87
C ILE A 19 -10.27 10.68 -10.42
N LEU A 20 -9.94 9.90 -9.38
CA LEU A 20 -8.56 9.77 -8.88
C LEU A 20 -7.64 9.10 -9.88
N ALA A 21 -8.07 8.01 -10.53
CA ALA A 21 -7.33 7.33 -11.58
C ALA A 21 -7.03 8.29 -12.74
N ASN A 22 -8.06 8.93 -13.29
CA ASN A 22 -7.93 9.82 -14.45
C ASN A 22 -7.03 11.04 -14.15
N LYS A 23 -7.24 11.69 -13.00
CA LYS A 23 -6.40 12.84 -12.60
C LYS A 23 -4.94 12.46 -12.38
N SER A 24 -4.71 11.30 -11.80
CA SER A 24 -3.37 10.76 -11.59
C SER A 24 -2.69 10.45 -12.92
N GLU A 25 -3.42 9.80 -13.84
CA GLU A 25 -2.95 9.49 -15.19
C GLU A 25 -2.56 10.76 -15.96
N ASP A 26 -3.38 11.81 -15.88
CA ASP A 26 -3.07 13.11 -16.50
C ASP A 26 -1.76 13.70 -15.99
N ILE A 27 -1.49 13.59 -14.69
CA ILE A 27 -0.23 14.06 -14.08
C ILE A 27 0.95 13.24 -14.60
N LEU A 28 0.81 11.92 -14.64
CA LEU A 28 1.85 11.00 -15.12
C LEU A 28 2.15 11.24 -16.60
N LYS A 29 1.12 11.34 -17.46
CA LYS A 29 1.27 11.64 -18.89
C LYS A 29 1.99 12.95 -19.12
N LYS A 30 1.61 14.02 -18.39
CA LYS A 30 2.27 15.33 -18.45
C LYS A 30 3.73 15.29 -17.99
N PHE A 31 4.05 14.44 -17.01
CA PHE A 31 5.43 14.26 -16.57
C PHE A 31 6.25 13.50 -17.61
N THR A 32 5.75 12.35 -18.08
CA THR A 32 6.42 11.52 -19.09
C THR A 32 6.64 12.27 -20.40
N SER A 33 5.66 13.07 -20.85
CA SER A 33 5.81 13.89 -22.07
C SER A 33 6.92 14.94 -21.95
N LYS A 34 7.21 15.43 -20.75
CA LYS A 34 8.31 16.36 -20.46
C LYS A 34 9.65 15.64 -20.24
N MET A 35 9.62 14.36 -19.89
CA MET A 35 10.79 13.56 -19.57
C MET A 35 11.55 13.05 -20.82
N ASN A 36 10.92 13.03 -22.00
CA ASN A 36 11.48 12.59 -23.28
C ASN A 36 12.66 13.43 -23.84
N GLY A 37 13.30 14.27 -23.01
CA GLY A 37 14.43 15.12 -23.37
C GLY A 37 15.79 14.59 -22.93
N ASN A 38 16.06 14.47 -21.62
CA ASN A 38 17.46 14.46 -21.13
C ASN A 38 17.72 13.72 -19.80
N MET A 39 16.85 12.80 -19.34
CA MET A 39 16.95 12.24 -17.97
C MET A 39 16.98 10.70 -17.89
N VAL A 40 17.59 10.04 -18.88
CA VAL A 40 17.76 8.57 -18.87
C VAL A 40 19.16 8.16 -18.37
N GLU A 41 20.10 9.09 -18.22
CA GLU A 41 21.53 8.74 -18.10
C GLU A 41 22.07 8.70 -16.65
N SER A 42 21.28 9.07 -15.65
CA SER A 42 21.69 8.92 -14.25
C SER A 42 20.63 8.11 -13.51
N GLY A 43 21.00 6.89 -13.10
CA GLY A 43 20.14 5.88 -12.45
C GLY A 43 19.53 6.29 -11.09
N HIS A 44 19.41 7.58 -10.80
CA HIS A 44 18.69 8.14 -9.67
C HIS A 44 17.68 9.17 -10.19
N ILE A 45 16.50 8.71 -10.60
CA ILE A 45 15.40 9.63 -10.89
C ILE A 45 14.87 10.12 -9.54
N ASN A 46 15.24 11.34 -9.18
CA ASN A 46 14.60 12.04 -8.07
C ASN A 46 13.23 12.52 -8.57
N LEU A 47 12.21 11.66 -8.52
CA LEU A 47 10.87 12.01 -9.00
C LEU A 47 10.28 13.14 -8.14
N PRO A 48 9.64 14.14 -8.76
CA PRO A 48 8.87 15.11 -7.99
C PRO A 48 7.78 14.43 -7.15
N GLU A 49 7.57 14.90 -5.93
CA GLU A 49 6.62 14.34 -4.97
C GLU A 49 5.21 14.17 -5.57
N ASN A 50 4.74 15.17 -6.34
CA ASN A 50 3.44 15.11 -6.99
C ASN A 50 3.31 13.97 -8.01
N VAL A 51 4.41 13.51 -8.60
CA VAL A 51 4.45 12.39 -9.55
C VAL A 51 4.44 11.07 -8.79
N ILE A 52 5.16 10.97 -7.67
CA ILE A 52 5.12 9.80 -6.78
C ILE A 52 3.71 9.58 -6.24
N ILE A 53 3.06 10.65 -5.76
CA ILE A 53 1.68 10.62 -5.28
C ILE A 53 0.74 10.20 -6.42
N ALA A 54 0.86 10.81 -7.60
CA ALA A 54 0.02 10.46 -8.74
C ALA A 54 0.19 8.99 -9.15
N ASN A 55 1.42 8.47 -9.21
CA ASN A 55 1.66 7.07 -9.54
C ASN A 55 0.98 6.12 -8.54
N SER A 56 1.13 6.40 -7.26
CA SER A 56 0.53 5.60 -6.19
C SER A 56 -1.00 5.64 -6.26
N MET A 57 -1.57 6.84 -6.45
CA MET A 57 -3.02 7.03 -6.57
C MET A 57 -3.58 6.37 -7.83
N TYR A 58 -2.87 6.41 -8.95
CA TYR A 58 -3.24 5.72 -10.18
C TYR A 58 -3.32 4.21 -9.96
N LYS A 59 -2.26 3.62 -9.39
CA LYS A 59 -2.18 2.17 -9.11
C LYS A 59 -3.30 1.73 -8.17
N ILE A 60 -3.42 2.37 -7.00
CA ILE A 60 -4.45 2.03 -6.00
C ILE A 60 -5.86 2.18 -6.57
N SER A 61 -6.14 3.28 -7.28
CA SER A 61 -7.48 3.52 -7.81
C SER A 61 -7.87 2.49 -8.87
N ASN A 62 -6.96 2.13 -9.77
CA ASN A 62 -7.22 1.11 -10.79
C ASN A 62 -7.36 -0.28 -10.18
N THR A 63 -6.53 -0.64 -9.19
CA THR A 63 -6.69 -1.91 -8.47
C THR A 63 -8.05 -2.02 -7.79
N LEU A 64 -8.56 -0.93 -7.20
CA LEU A 64 -9.87 -0.92 -6.57
C LEU A 64 -11.03 -0.88 -7.59
N LEU A 65 -10.82 -0.26 -8.76
CA LEU A 65 -11.80 -0.30 -9.85
C LEU A 65 -11.97 -1.72 -10.41
N LEU A 66 -10.89 -2.51 -10.48
CA LEU A 66 -10.97 -3.92 -10.87
C LEU A 66 -11.85 -4.74 -9.93
N VAL A 67 -11.87 -4.43 -8.62
CA VAL A 67 -12.78 -5.09 -7.67
C VAL A 67 -14.25 -4.89 -8.07
N TYR A 68 -14.61 -3.69 -8.56
CA TYR A 68 -15.96 -3.42 -9.07
C TYR A 68 -16.27 -4.14 -10.39
N GLU A 69 -15.26 -4.50 -11.18
CA GLU A 69 -15.42 -5.16 -12.48
C GLU A 69 -15.47 -6.69 -12.37
N GLU A 70 -14.69 -7.28 -11.46
CA GLU A 70 -14.60 -8.73 -11.25
C GLU A 70 -15.79 -9.31 -10.47
N SER A 71 -16.55 -8.48 -9.76
CA SER A 71 -17.72 -8.93 -9.00
C SER A 71 -18.92 -9.21 -9.93
N TYR A 72 -19.39 -10.46 -9.97
CA TYR A 72 -20.60 -10.87 -10.71
C TYR A 72 -21.87 -10.10 -10.31
N HIS A 73 -21.90 -9.60 -9.07
CA HIS A 73 -22.88 -8.63 -8.58
C HIS A 73 -22.08 -7.39 -8.18
N SER A 74 -22.33 -6.26 -8.83
CA SER A 74 -21.66 -4.96 -8.58
C SER A 74 -21.08 -4.85 -7.18
N ALA A 75 -19.75 -4.78 -7.06
CA ALA A 75 -19.08 -4.86 -5.77
C ALA A 75 -19.64 -3.78 -4.85
N SER A 76 -19.92 -4.17 -3.61
CA SER A 76 -20.36 -3.21 -2.61
C SER A 76 -19.17 -2.37 -2.15
N ASP A 77 -19.44 -1.16 -1.67
CA ASP A 77 -18.42 -0.30 -1.07
C ASP A 77 -17.67 -0.98 0.07
N ASN A 78 -18.29 -1.95 0.75
CA ASN A 78 -17.66 -2.76 1.79
C ASN A 78 -16.53 -3.63 1.24
N GLN A 79 -16.75 -4.31 0.11
CA GLN A 79 -15.71 -5.15 -0.51
C GLN A 79 -14.51 -4.33 -0.99
N VAL A 80 -14.79 -3.14 -1.52
CA VAL A 80 -13.75 -2.21 -1.96
C VAL A 80 -12.99 -1.64 -0.76
N PHE A 81 -13.69 -1.32 0.33
CA PHE A 81 -13.07 -0.89 1.58
C PHE A 81 -12.20 -1.99 2.22
N GLU A 82 -12.66 -3.24 2.20
CA GLU A 82 -11.86 -4.39 2.65
C GLU A 82 -10.60 -4.54 1.82
N LYS A 83 -10.70 -4.47 0.48
CA LYS A 83 -9.53 -4.55 -0.39
C LYS A 83 -8.56 -3.39 -0.14
N LEU A 84 -9.06 -2.16 0.02
CA LEU A 84 -8.24 -1.01 0.37
C LEU A 84 -7.53 -1.23 1.72
N SER A 85 -8.23 -1.76 2.71
CA SER A 85 -7.67 -2.06 4.03
C SER A 85 -6.52 -3.07 3.95
N VAL A 86 -6.68 -4.12 3.12
CA VAL A 86 -5.61 -5.09 2.85
C VAL A 86 -4.41 -4.42 2.19
N ILE A 87 -4.61 -3.62 1.15
CA ILE A 87 -3.51 -2.89 0.48
C ILE A 87 -2.75 -2.02 1.48
N MET A 88 -3.45 -1.29 2.36
CA MET A 88 -2.82 -0.46 3.37
C MET A 88 -2.05 -1.29 4.41
N ALA A 89 -2.62 -2.42 4.85
CA ALA A 89 -1.95 -3.33 5.76
C ALA A 89 -0.67 -3.93 5.15
N ASP A 90 -0.71 -4.33 3.88
CA ASP A 90 0.45 -4.86 3.16
C ASP A 90 1.56 -3.81 3.04
N ILE A 91 1.20 -2.55 2.76
CA ILE A 91 2.16 -1.43 2.72
C ILE A 91 2.79 -1.21 4.10
N PHE A 92 2.00 -1.19 5.17
CA PHE A 92 2.52 -1.03 6.53
C PHE A 92 3.41 -2.20 6.94
N ALA A 93 3.02 -3.44 6.63
CA ALA A 93 3.81 -4.62 6.91
C ALA A 93 5.16 -4.56 6.19
N ALA A 94 5.17 -4.28 4.89
CA ALA A 94 6.40 -4.14 4.11
C ALA A 94 7.29 -3.02 4.66
N PHE A 95 6.71 -1.88 5.07
CA PHE A 95 7.46 -0.80 5.69
C PHE A 95 8.09 -1.22 7.03
N LEU A 96 7.31 -1.85 7.92
CA LEU A 96 7.79 -2.27 9.24
C LEU A 96 8.86 -3.36 9.15
N ILE A 97 8.73 -4.29 8.20
CA ILE A 97 9.74 -5.33 7.94
C ILE A 97 11.05 -4.72 7.41
N ASN A 98 10.96 -3.70 6.56
CA ASN A 98 12.13 -3.04 5.98
C ASN A 98 12.77 -1.99 6.91
N LEU A 99 12.05 -1.51 7.92
CA LEU A 99 12.50 -0.43 8.80
C LEU A 99 13.80 -0.75 9.56
N PRO A 100 14.00 -1.94 10.17
CA PRO A 100 15.26 -2.28 10.83
C PRO A 100 16.46 -2.21 9.88
N HIS A 101 16.30 -2.69 8.64
CA HIS A 101 17.35 -2.68 7.64
C HIS A 101 17.70 -1.25 7.20
N VAL A 102 16.70 -0.40 6.97
CA VAL A 102 16.91 1.02 6.63
C VAL A 102 17.62 1.77 7.77
N ILE A 103 17.23 1.52 9.02
CA ILE A 103 17.88 2.09 10.21
C ILE A 103 19.34 1.64 10.27
N LEU A 104 19.59 0.35 10.09
CA LEU A 104 20.93 -0.22 10.11
C LEU A 104 21.84 0.43 9.06
N MET A 105 21.36 0.52 7.82
CA MET A 105 22.08 1.15 6.72
C MET A 105 22.40 2.63 6.99
N LYS A 106 21.47 3.39 7.58
CA LYS A 106 21.74 4.78 7.99
C LYS A 106 22.76 4.89 9.13
N CYS A 107 22.72 3.99 10.10
CA CYS A 107 23.67 3.96 11.22
C CYS A 107 25.10 3.55 10.81
N TYR A 108 25.27 2.80 9.72
CA TYR A 108 26.58 2.42 9.19
C TYR A 108 27.18 3.44 8.21
N SER A 109 26.34 4.22 7.52
CA SER A 109 26.77 5.18 6.49
C SER A 109 27.01 6.60 7.02
N SER A 110 26.73 6.86 8.30
CA SER A 110 26.90 8.17 8.95
C SER A 110 28.26 8.33 9.63
N SER A 111 28.80 9.55 9.66
CA SER A 111 29.94 9.90 10.52
C SER A 111 29.59 9.67 12.01
N ILE A 112 30.57 9.65 12.92
CA ILE A 112 30.33 9.37 14.34
C ILE A 112 29.30 10.35 14.95
N GLU A 113 29.35 11.65 14.65
CA GLU A 113 28.33 12.60 15.13
C GLU A 113 26.94 12.34 14.52
N GLU A 114 26.88 12.00 13.23
CA GLU A 114 25.62 11.66 12.58
C GLU A 114 25.04 10.33 13.09
N ARG A 115 25.90 9.38 13.46
CA ARG A 115 25.53 8.10 14.06
C ARG A 115 24.90 8.31 15.44
N GLU A 116 25.46 9.19 16.27
CA GLU A 116 24.85 9.53 17.57
C GLU A 116 23.46 10.15 17.38
N LYS A 117 23.31 11.08 16.42
CA LYS A 117 22.01 11.69 16.09
C LYS A 117 21.02 10.65 15.56
N CYS A 118 21.45 9.75 14.67
CA CYS A 118 20.64 8.64 14.17
C CYS A 118 20.22 7.67 15.28
N ILE A 119 21.11 7.34 16.21
CA ILE A 119 20.80 6.48 17.37
C ILE A 119 19.75 7.16 18.26
N LYS A 120 19.87 8.47 18.52
CA LYS A 120 18.86 9.23 19.29
C LYS A 120 17.50 9.21 18.60
N GLU A 121 17.44 9.44 17.29
CA GLU A 121 16.20 9.36 16.52
C GLU A 121 15.61 7.95 16.50
N ALA A 122 16.43 6.91 16.27
CA ALA A 122 15.97 5.53 16.28
C ALA A 122 15.44 5.12 17.67
N THR A 123 16.08 5.60 18.75
CA THR A 123 15.62 5.37 20.13
C THR A 123 14.29 6.07 20.40
N ARG A 124 14.12 7.31 19.94
CA ARG A 124 12.85 8.04 20.03
C ARG A 124 11.73 7.30 19.30
N LEU A 125 11.97 6.91 18.04
CA LEU A 125 11.02 6.16 17.22
C LEU A 125 10.66 4.81 17.85
N LEU A 126 11.63 4.12 18.45
CA LEU A 126 11.39 2.86 19.16
C LEU A 126 10.49 3.08 20.38
N GLY A 127 10.72 4.15 21.16
CA GLY A 127 9.86 4.54 22.28
C GLY A 127 8.43 4.86 21.85
N GLU A 128 8.27 5.67 20.80
CA GLU A 128 6.96 6.01 20.23
C GLU A 128 6.23 4.75 19.73
N THR A 129 6.95 3.85 19.06
CA THR A 129 6.40 2.56 18.61
C THR A 129 5.97 1.69 19.78
N GLN A 130 6.75 1.67 20.86
CA GLN A 130 6.41 0.91 22.07
C GLN A 130 5.16 1.47 22.75
N ASP A 131 4.97 2.79 22.77
CA ASP A 131 3.78 3.41 23.34
C ASP A 131 2.53 3.14 22.49
N ILE A 132 2.65 3.21 21.16
CA ILE A 132 1.60 2.74 20.24
C ILE A 132 1.28 1.27 20.52
N MET A 133 2.30 0.43 20.70
CA MET A 133 2.11 -1.00 20.95
C MET A 133 1.44 -1.28 22.30
N LYS A 134 1.73 -0.50 23.35
CA LYS A 134 1.00 -0.55 24.63
C LYS A 134 -0.47 -0.19 24.46
N ASP A 135 -0.77 0.85 23.68
CA ASP A 135 -2.15 1.26 23.42
C ASP A 135 -2.90 0.25 22.55
N LEU A 136 -2.21 -0.39 21.61
CA LEU A 136 -2.73 -1.52 20.87
C LEU A 136 -2.98 -2.72 21.80
N TRP A 137 -2.07 -3.06 22.71
CA TRP A 137 -2.24 -4.19 23.65
C TRP A 137 -3.43 -4.00 24.60
N LYS A 138 -3.77 -2.76 24.97
CA LYS A 138 -5.01 -2.44 25.69
C LYS A 138 -6.26 -2.79 24.88
N ARG A 139 -6.17 -2.71 23.54
CA ARG A 139 -7.21 -3.18 22.62
C ARG A 139 -7.02 -4.67 22.35
N GLU A 140 -7.13 -5.48 23.40
CA GLU A 140 -7.26 -6.94 23.38
C GLU A 140 -6.72 -7.56 22.06
N ILE A 141 -5.40 -7.50 21.83
CA ILE A 141 -4.78 -8.02 20.60
C ILE A 141 -4.80 -9.54 20.69
N PRO A 142 -5.13 -10.27 19.61
CA PRO A 142 -4.98 -11.71 19.58
C PRO A 142 -3.56 -12.11 19.98
N ASN A 143 -3.45 -13.05 20.91
CA ASN A 143 -2.18 -13.49 21.46
C ASN A 143 -1.49 -14.44 20.45
N LEU A 144 -0.69 -13.87 19.55
CA LEU A 144 0.14 -14.59 18.59
C LEU A 144 1.56 -14.76 19.13
N SER A 145 2.13 -15.95 18.95
CA SER A 145 3.57 -16.12 19.14
C SER A 145 4.35 -15.32 18.09
N LEU A 146 5.61 -14.98 18.39
CA LEU A 146 6.47 -14.22 17.49
C LEU A 146 6.61 -14.89 16.12
N GLU A 147 6.69 -16.23 16.09
CA GLU A 147 6.82 -17.02 14.86
C GLU A 147 5.53 -17.02 14.04
N GLN A 148 4.36 -17.08 14.68
CA GLN A 148 3.07 -16.99 14.00
C GLN A 148 2.77 -15.57 13.52
N SER A 149 3.24 -14.54 14.24
CA SER A 149 3.00 -13.14 13.90
C SER A 149 3.67 -12.69 12.59
N ILE A 150 4.60 -13.50 12.06
CA ILE A 150 5.29 -13.27 10.79
C ILE A 150 4.37 -13.58 9.60
N TYR A 151 3.38 -14.46 9.77
CA TYR A 151 2.51 -14.94 8.70
C TYR A 151 1.13 -14.27 8.76
N ILE A 152 0.75 -13.55 7.70
CA ILE A 152 -0.51 -12.79 7.64
C ILE A 152 -1.76 -13.69 7.71
N ASP A 153 -1.64 -14.94 7.27
CA ASP A 153 -2.74 -15.91 7.31
C ASP A 153 -3.12 -16.26 8.76
N GLU A 154 -2.15 -16.29 9.68
CA GLU A 154 -2.38 -16.52 11.12
C GLU A 154 -3.13 -15.34 11.76
N TRP A 155 -2.77 -14.10 11.39
CA TRP A 155 -3.52 -12.91 11.80
C TRP A 155 -4.96 -12.93 11.29
N ARG A 156 -5.16 -13.33 10.02
CA ARG A 156 -6.49 -13.41 9.39
C ARG A 156 -7.34 -14.51 10.03
N ALA A 157 -6.76 -15.66 10.37
CA ALA A 157 -7.44 -16.75 11.05
C ALA A 157 -7.93 -16.34 12.44
N LEU A 158 -7.09 -15.67 13.24
CA LEU A 158 -7.46 -15.22 14.58
C LEU A 158 -8.53 -14.13 14.58
N LEU A 159 -8.46 -13.19 13.65
CA LEU A 159 -9.50 -12.16 13.50
C LEU A 159 -10.85 -12.75 13.06
N LYS A 160 -10.84 -13.83 12.27
CA LYS A 160 -12.06 -14.60 11.94
C LYS A 160 -12.62 -15.34 13.15
N HIS A 161 -11.78 -15.97 13.98
CA HIS A 161 -12.23 -16.71 15.17
C HIS A 161 -12.88 -15.82 16.24
N ARG A 162 -12.47 -14.56 16.34
CA ARG A 162 -13.08 -13.61 17.29
C ARG A 162 -14.52 -13.20 16.92
N ASN A 163 -14.85 -13.24 15.63
CA ASN A 163 -16.18 -12.91 15.13
C ASN A 163 -17.18 -14.08 15.25
N HIS A 164 -16.72 -15.27 15.66
CA HIS A 164 -17.56 -16.46 15.85
C HIS A 164 -17.98 -16.73 17.30
N GLY A 165 -17.93 -15.71 18.15
CA GLY A 165 -18.61 -15.72 19.45
C GLY A 165 -20.13 -15.54 19.34
N THR A 166 -20.81 -16.15 18.36
CA THR A 166 -22.23 -16.57 18.37
C THR A 166 -22.54 -17.37 17.08
N LEU A 167 -22.76 -18.67 17.28
CA LEU A 167 -23.50 -19.66 16.47
C LEU A 167 -22.99 -20.12 15.09
N ASP A 168 -22.86 -21.45 15.08
CA ASP A 168 -23.16 -22.48 14.09
C ASP A 168 -22.29 -22.68 12.83
N SER A 169 -21.78 -23.91 12.81
CA SER A 169 -20.99 -24.55 11.78
C SER A 169 -21.73 -24.66 10.46
N THR A 170 -21.02 -24.48 9.34
CA THR A 170 -21.15 -25.38 8.18
C THR A 170 -19.86 -25.35 7.35
N SER A 171 -19.38 -26.55 7.05
CA SER A 171 -18.24 -26.91 6.20
C SER A 171 -18.40 -26.45 4.75
N SER A 172 -17.34 -25.93 4.13
CA SER A 172 -17.10 -26.10 2.69
C SER A 172 -15.63 -25.91 2.34
N SER A 173 -15.15 -26.78 1.46
CA SER A 173 -13.77 -27.03 1.02
C SER A 173 -13.10 -25.85 0.32
N GLU A 174 -11.86 -25.53 0.72
CA GLU A 174 -10.98 -24.58 0.05
C GLU A 174 -10.13 -25.28 -1.04
N ASN A 175 -10.16 -24.72 -2.26
CA ASN A 175 -9.13 -24.96 -3.27
C ASN A 175 -8.05 -23.89 -3.11
N ILE A 176 -6.81 -24.34 -2.89
CA ILE A 176 -5.62 -23.51 -2.74
C ILE A 176 -5.21 -22.96 -4.10
N ILE A 177 -5.23 -21.63 -4.27
CA ILE A 177 -4.47 -20.95 -5.31
C ILE A 177 -3.35 -20.17 -4.62
N THR A 178 -2.14 -20.70 -4.73
CA THR A 178 -0.88 -20.05 -4.38
C THR A 178 -0.73 -18.73 -5.13
N ALA A 179 -0.78 -17.60 -4.41
CA ALA A 179 -0.42 -16.29 -4.94
C ALA A 179 1.06 -16.01 -4.65
N SER A 180 1.84 -15.95 -5.72
CA SER A 180 3.24 -15.58 -5.75
C SER A 180 3.45 -14.20 -5.10
N SER A 181 4.46 -14.13 -4.22
CA SER A 181 5.04 -12.89 -3.71
C SER A 181 5.42 -11.98 -4.87
N ILE A 182 4.84 -10.78 -4.94
CA ILE A 182 5.21 -9.77 -5.94
C ILE A 182 6.15 -8.81 -5.24
N GLU A 183 7.43 -8.97 -5.54
CA GLU A 183 8.47 -8.01 -5.21
C GLU A 183 8.18 -6.71 -5.98
N VAL A 184 7.88 -5.63 -5.26
CA VAL A 184 7.55 -4.34 -5.88
C VAL A 184 8.84 -3.65 -6.32
N HIS A 185 9.45 -4.14 -7.38
CA HIS A 185 10.48 -3.41 -8.10
C HIS A 185 9.79 -2.41 -9.03
N LEU A 186 9.92 -1.11 -8.73
CA LEU A 186 9.38 -0.04 -9.57
C LEU A 186 10.22 0.09 -10.84
N ASP A 187 9.83 -0.63 -11.89
CA ASP A 187 10.48 -0.54 -13.19
C ASP A 187 9.95 0.69 -13.96
N ILE A 188 10.88 1.52 -14.45
CA ILE A 188 10.61 2.66 -15.32
C ILE A 188 9.91 2.22 -16.62
N GLN A 189 10.19 0.99 -17.08
CA GLN A 189 9.49 0.36 -18.20
C GLN A 189 8.01 0.10 -17.87
N GLU A 190 7.67 -0.28 -16.63
CA GLU A 190 6.29 -0.53 -16.18
C GLU A 190 5.48 0.77 -16.12
N ILE A 191 6.10 1.87 -15.68
CA ILE A 191 5.48 3.21 -15.70
C ILE A 191 5.25 3.67 -17.15
N ARG A 192 6.19 3.39 -18.05
CA ARG A 192 6.05 3.70 -19.48
C ARG A 192 4.98 2.83 -20.16
N ALA A 193 4.89 1.55 -19.81
CA ALA A 193 3.91 0.59 -20.34
C ALA A 193 2.48 0.89 -19.86
N SER A 194 2.32 1.27 -18.59
CA SER A 194 1.02 1.68 -18.03
C SER A 194 0.45 2.93 -18.73
N ALA A 195 1.33 3.81 -19.23
CA ALA A 195 0.93 5.01 -19.95
C ALA A 195 0.53 4.75 -21.43
N THR A 196 1.08 3.71 -22.07
CA THR A 196 0.79 3.38 -23.48
C THR A 196 -0.42 2.45 -23.66
N GLN A 197 -0.78 1.65 -22.67
CA GLN A 197 -1.95 0.76 -22.75
C GLN A 197 -3.30 1.51 -22.85
N GLY A 198 -3.35 2.78 -22.41
CA GLY A 198 -4.48 3.68 -22.60
C GLY A 198 -4.62 4.30 -24.00
N MET A 199 -3.66 4.06 -24.91
CA MET A 199 -3.68 4.61 -26.29
C MET A 199 -4.37 3.70 -27.31
N ASN A 200 -4.65 2.43 -26.99
CA ASN A 200 -5.18 1.43 -27.94
C ASN A 200 -6.66 1.07 -27.72
N LYS A 201 -7.45 1.91 -27.06
CA LYS A 201 -8.92 1.80 -27.07
C LYS A 201 -9.53 2.94 -27.89
N HIS A 202 -9.42 2.84 -29.21
CA HIS A 202 -10.37 3.39 -30.18
C HIS A 202 -10.35 2.55 -31.45
#